data_AF-M0M6T1-F1
#
_entry.id   AF-M0M6T1-F1
#
_cell.length_a   1.000
_cell.length_b   1.000
_cell.length_c   1.000
_cell.angle_alpha   90.00
_cell.angle_beta   90.00
_cell.angle_gamma   90.00
#
_symmetry.space_group_name_H-M   'P 1'
#
loop_
_entity.id
_entity.type
_entity.pdbx_description
1 polymer ?
#
loop_
_entity_poly.entity_id
_entity_poly.type
_entity_poly.pdbx_seq_one_letter_code
_entity_poly.pdbx_strand_id
1 'polypeptide(L)'
;MELKLIFNADFNMSQVGGASIDEDVYFDIVPDSGQMSYDTSFNYSRMLQDFITLATGKEVQSSMMIGRLERDERPGYDDVEILFSTSGDLKLPDSLHPLKANFVLADITEDFSEVMNNWFEHYKELEPVYNLYFSIQYNSEMYLQNQFLSLTQAIETYHRREIGGQYLSDDEFEEFYDELCENIPDRFDESFQDHLERGTFRYANEYSLRKRLSQLVSEQENIFEELHMDIAASVNEIVNTRNYLTHYDESISPRADTDELHPLILRLRAILEAVLLSNLGIPEDQITERLQQRYSELMRS
;
A
#
# COMPACT_ATOMS: atom_id res chain seq x y z
N MET A 1 -4.77 -3.08 23.05
CA MET A 1 -3.49 -3.81 23.11
C MET A 1 -2.44 -2.75 23.37
N GLU A 2 -1.46 -3.06 24.20
CA GLU A 2 -0.28 -2.21 24.40
C GLU A 2 0.84 -2.69 23.46
N LEU A 3 1.40 -1.77 22.66
CA LEU A 3 2.56 -2.00 21.80
C LEU A 3 3.76 -1.24 22.38
N LYS A 4 4.89 -1.92 22.55
CA LYS A 4 6.15 -1.31 22.98
C LYS A 4 7.23 -1.54 21.94
N LEU A 5 7.94 -0.48 21.57
CA LEU A 5 9.14 -0.57 20.73
C LEU A 5 10.38 -0.63 21.63
N ILE A 6 11.18 -1.68 21.48
CA ILE A 6 12.43 -1.90 22.21
C ILE A 6 13.56 -1.90 21.19
N PHE A 7 14.59 -1.10 21.43
CA PHE A 7 15.73 -0.96 20.53
C PHE A 7 17.03 -1.35 21.25
N ASN A 8 17.89 -2.07 20.53
CA ASN A 8 19.31 -2.20 20.83
C ASN A 8 20.07 -1.84 19.55
N ALA A 9 20.95 -0.84 19.59
CA ALA A 9 21.80 -0.50 18.45
C ALA A 9 23.27 -0.74 18.76
N ASP A 10 23.93 -1.39 17.81
CA ASP A 10 25.37 -1.55 17.77
C ASP A 10 25.96 -0.62 16.70
N PHE A 11 26.90 0.23 17.12
CA PHE A 11 27.57 1.18 16.23
C PHE A 11 28.83 0.57 15.63
N ASN A 12 28.84 0.39 14.31
CA ASN A 12 29.97 -0.14 13.57
C ASN A 12 30.66 0.96 12.76
N MET A 13 31.84 1.40 13.23
CA MET A 13 32.70 2.34 12.51
C MET A 13 33.85 1.61 11.81
N SER A 14 33.88 1.64 10.47
CA SER A 14 35.02 1.13 9.69
C SER A 14 35.94 2.30 9.26
N GLN A 15 37.26 2.12 9.34
CA GLN A 15 38.23 3.18 8.99
C GLN A 15 38.26 3.57 7.50
N VAL A 16 37.59 2.82 6.62
CA VAL A 16 37.70 2.97 5.15
C VAL A 16 36.35 3.01 4.42
N GLY A 17 35.21 2.79 5.09
CA GLY A 17 33.90 2.59 4.43
C GLY A 17 32.72 3.43 4.91
N GLY A 18 32.94 4.40 5.79
CA GLY A 18 31.85 5.13 6.46
C GLY A 18 31.37 4.46 7.75
N ALA A 19 30.36 5.04 8.39
CA ALA A 19 29.72 4.51 9.59
C ALA A 19 28.42 3.79 9.22
N SER A 20 28.20 2.60 9.76
CA SER A 20 26.93 1.89 9.73
C SER A 20 26.41 1.71 11.14
N ILE A 21 25.08 1.66 11.27
CA ILE A 21 24.40 1.32 12.51
C ILE A 21 23.64 0.04 12.21
N ASP A 22 23.92 -1.00 12.98
CA ASP A 22 23.15 -2.24 12.95
C ASP A 22 22.19 -2.18 14.15
N GLU A 23 20.89 -2.26 13.88
CA GLU A 23 19.85 -2.12 14.91
C GLU A 23 19.05 -3.42 15.03
N ASP A 24 19.03 -3.98 16.23
CA ASP A 24 18.09 -5.02 16.61
C ASP A 24 16.88 -4.34 17.27
N VAL A 25 15.74 -4.40 16.57
CA VAL A 25 14.49 -3.75 16.98
C VAL A 25 13.44 -4.81 17.24
N TYR A 26 12.82 -4.73 18.41
CA TYR A 26 11.76 -5.64 18.86
C TYR A 26 10.47 -4.87 19.11
N PHE A 27 9.37 -5.43 18.64
CA PHE A 27 8.03 -5.01 19.04
C PHE A 27 7.50 -5.99 20.09
N ASP A 28 7.25 -5.48 21.29
CA ASP A 28 6.55 -6.20 22.34
C ASP A 28 5.04 -5.96 22.17
N ILE A 29 4.32 -7.04 21.83
CA ILE A 29 2.86 -7.05 21.66
C ILE A 29 2.22 -7.59 22.94
N VAL A 30 1.52 -6.74 23.69
CA VAL A 30 0.93 -7.11 24.98
C VAL A 30 -0.60 -6.95 24.95
N PRO A 31 -1.39 -8.01 25.18
CA PRO A 31 -2.84 -7.89 25.27
C PRO A 31 -3.24 -7.05 26.50
N ASP A 32 -4.24 -6.18 26.37
CA ASP A 32 -4.72 -5.37 27.51
C ASP A 32 -5.32 -6.22 28.62
N SER A 33 -5.85 -7.40 28.26
CA SER A 33 -6.41 -8.36 29.19
C SER A 33 -6.36 -9.77 28.61
N GLY A 34 -6.17 -10.76 29.49
CA GLY A 34 -6.19 -12.17 29.13
C GLY A 34 -4.98 -12.63 28.32
N GLN A 35 -5.11 -13.80 27.71
CA GLN A 35 -4.11 -14.40 26.83
C GLN A 35 -4.41 -14.08 25.37
N MET A 36 -3.38 -13.99 24.55
CA MET A 36 -3.48 -13.84 23.10
C MET A 36 -3.25 -15.19 22.43
N SER A 37 -4.08 -15.53 21.44
CA SER A 37 -3.84 -16.73 20.62
C SER A 37 -2.63 -16.54 19.70
N TYR A 38 -1.97 -17.64 19.34
CA TYR A 38 -0.88 -17.63 18.36
C TYR A 38 -1.27 -16.91 17.06
N ASP A 39 -2.41 -17.28 16.47
CA ASP A 39 -2.88 -16.70 15.20
C ASP A 39 -3.09 -15.18 15.31
N THR A 40 -3.63 -14.71 16.45
CA THR A 40 -3.80 -13.29 16.70
C THR A 40 -2.44 -12.58 16.79
N SER A 41 -1.49 -13.11 17.56
CA SER A 41 -0.14 -12.53 17.66
C SER A 41 0.59 -12.53 16.32
N PHE A 42 0.44 -13.60 15.54
CA PHE A 42 1.08 -13.74 14.23
C PHE A 42 0.51 -12.75 13.20
N ASN A 43 -0.80 -12.48 13.25
CA ASN A 43 -1.41 -11.45 12.42
C ASN A 43 -0.85 -10.05 12.75
N TYR A 44 -0.69 -9.74 14.03
CA TYR A 44 -0.08 -8.47 14.44
C TYR A 44 1.39 -8.35 14.02
N SER A 45 2.17 -9.42 14.10
CA SER A 45 3.54 -9.39 13.58
C SER A 45 3.58 -9.13 12.07
N ARG A 46 2.63 -9.68 11.30
CA ARG A 46 2.52 -9.38 9.85
C ARG A 46 2.16 -7.93 9.61
N MET A 47 1.18 -7.38 10.34
CA MET A 47 0.82 -5.97 10.27
C MET A 47 2.00 -5.04 10.60
N LEU A 48 2.84 -5.41 11.58
CA LEU A 48 4.04 -4.65 11.92
C LEU A 48 5.13 -4.79 10.86
N GLN A 49 5.32 -5.97 10.29
CA GLN A 49 6.25 -6.17 9.18
C GLN A 49 5.88 -5.28 7.98
N ASP A 50 4.59 -5.24 7.65
CA ASP A 50 4.03 -4.36 6.62
C ASP A 50 4.26 -2.88 6.95
N PHE A 51 4.06 -2.48 8.21
CA PHE A 51 4.32 -1.11 8.67
C PHE A 51 5.77 -0.70 8.43
N ILE A 52 6.73 -1.54 8.83
CA ILE A 52 8.17 -1.24 8.66
C ILE A 52 8.54 -1.29 7.17
N THR A 53 7.92 -2.19 6.40
CA THR A 53 8.11 -2.27 4.94
C THR A 53 7.61 -1.01 4.25
N LEU A 54 6.48 -0.44 4.70
CA LEU A 54 5.99 0.86 4.24
C LEU A 54 6.94 1.98 4.67
N ALA A 55 7.36 2.03 5.93
CA ALA A 55 8.25 3.06 6.46
C ALA A 55 9.58 3.11 5.68
N THR A 56 10.21 1.96 5.49
CA THR A 56 11.49 1.84 4.80
C THR A 56 11.36 1.88 3.28
N GLY A 57 10.18 1.60 2.74
CA GLY A 57 9.93 1.45 1.32
C GLY A 57 10.66 0.24 0.70
N LYS A 58 11.12 -0.70 1.53
CA LYS A 58 11.81 -1.94 1.15
C LYS A 58 11.24 -3.11 1.95
N GLU A 59 11.33 -4.31 1.39
CA GLU A 59 11.00 -5.54 2.10
C GLU A 59 11.78 -5.64 3.42
N VAL A 60 11.05 -5.79 4.52
CA VAL A 60 11.58 -6.17 5.84
C VAL A 60 10.95 -7.49 6.25
N GLN A 61 11.73 -8.37 6.85
CA GLN A 61 11.29 -9.67 7.34
C GLN A 61 11.61 -9.79 8.83
N SER A 62 10.68 -10.37 9.59
CA SER A 62 10.96 -10.71 11.00
C SER A 62 12.06 -11.78 11.05
N SER A 63 13.13 -11.51 11.78
CA SER A 63 14.22 -12.47 11.99
C SER A 63 13.94 -13.45 13.14
N MET A 64 13.12 -13.02 14.11
CA MET A 64 12.82 -13.78 15.32
C MET A 64 11.41 -13.49 15.82
N MET A 65 10.78 -14.46 16.49
CA MET A 65 9.54 -14.26 17.24
C MET A 65 9.63 -14.99 18.57
N ILE A 66 9.33 -14.30 19.67
CA ILE A 66 9.40 -14.84 21.03
C ILE A 66 8.01 -14.77 21.66
N GLY A 67 7.49 -15.93 22.08
CA GLY A 67 6.28 -16.03 22.88
C GLY A 67 6.59 -16.04 24.37
N ARG A 68 5.97 -15.14 25.15
CA ARG A 68 6.06 -15.12 26.62
C ARG A 68 4.90 -15.93 27.20
N LEU A 69 5.20 -17.09 27.77
CA LEU A 69 4.20 -18.00 28.33
C LEU A 69 4.17 -17.93 29.85
N GLU A 70 2.99 -17.69 30.41
CA GLU A 70 2.74 -17.87 31.84
C GLU A 70 2.44 -19.35 32.11
N ARG A 71 3.07 -19.93 33.14
CA ARG A 71 2.78 -21.31 33.58
C ARG A 71 2.08 -21.30 34.93
N ASP A 72 1.00 -22.09 35.04
CA ASP A 72 0.18 -22.20 36.25
C ASP A 72 0.96 -22.47 37.55
N GLU A 73 2.14 -23.08 37.46
CA GLU A 73 2.91 -23.58 38.60
C GLU A 73 4.13 -22.73 39.00
N ARG A 74 4.47 -21.65 38.27
CA ARG A 74 5.65 -20.83 38.58
C ARG A 74 5.38 -19.33 38.34
N PRO A 75 5.71 -18.46 39.31
CA PRO A 75 5.68 -17.02 39.07
C PRO A 75 6.69 -16.64 37.98
N GLY A 76 6.24 -15.91 36.95
CA GLY A 76 7.07 -15.42 35.86
C GLY A 76 6.64 -15.92 34.49
N TYR A 77 7.40 -15.54 33.46
CA TYR A 77 7.21 -15.95 32.07
C TYR A 77 8.38 -16.79 31.60
N ASP A 78 8.10 -17.81 30.79
CA ASP A 78 9.12 -18.47 29.98
C ASP A 78 9.10 -17.86 28.57
N ASP A 79 10.27 -17.48 28.07
CA ASP A 79 10.46 -17.11 26.66
C ASP A 79 10.59 -18.37 25.82
N VAL A 80 9.72 -18.51 24.82
CA VAL A 80 9.77 -19.61 23.84
C VAL A 80 9.92 -19.02 22.45
N GLU A 81 10.97 -19.42 21.76
CA GLU A 81 11.16 -19.07 20.36
C GLU A 81 10.10 -19.77 19.50
N ILE A 82 9.40 -18.98 18.69
CA ILE A 82 8.34 -19.43 17.82
C ILE A 82 8.92 -19.63 16.43
N LEU A 83 8.79 -20.85 15.90
CA LEU A 83 9.14 -21.15 14.52
C LEU A 83 7.99 -20.73 13.59
N PHE A 84 8.30 -19.95 12.57
CA PHE A 84 7.34 -19.49 11.55
C PHE A 84 7.93 -19.59 10.14
N SER A 85 7.04 -19.63 9.14
CA SER A 85 7.46 -19.61 7.74
C SER A 85 7.68 -18.17 7.29
N THR A 86 8.81 -17.90 6.66
CA THR A 86 9.04 -16.69 5.88
C THR A 86 8.63 -16.93 4.42
N SER A 87 8.32 -15.86 3.69
CA SER A 87 7.90 -15.94 2.27
C SER A 87 9.07 -16.24 1.30
N GLY A 88 10.27 -16.48 1.83
CA GLY A 88 11.50 -16.77 1.08
C GLY A 88 12.69 -16.93 2.02
N ASP A 89 13.89 -17.09 1.46
CA ASP A 89 15.13 -17.09 2.23
C ASP A 89 15.28 -15.74 2.96
N LEU A 90 15.68 -15.78 4.24
CA LEU A 90 16.04 -14.59 4.99
C LEU A 90 17.18 -13.89 4.24
N LYS A 91 16.85 -12.77 3.60
CA LYS A 91 17.86 -11.92 2.96
C LYS A 91 18.64 -11.21 4.06
N LEU A 92 19.95 -11.10 3.88
CA LEU A 92 20.75 -10.25 4.75
C LEU A 92 20.20 -8.81 4.70
N PRO A 93 20.23 -8.06 5.81
CA PRO A 93 19.79 -6.68 5.81
C PRO A 93 20.59 -5.88 4.78
N ASP A 94 19.91 -5.39 3.73
CA ASP A 94 20.50 -4.42 2.83
C ASP A 94 20.58 -3.08 3.55
N SER A 95 21.71 -2.38 3.42
CA SER A 95 21.81 -1.04 3.99
C SER A 95 20.74 -0.11 3.39
N LEU A 96 20.02 0.57 4.28
CA LEU A 96 19.03 1.57 3.92
C LEU A 96 19.59 2.94 4.25
N HIS A 97 19.76 3.78 3.22
CA HIS A 97 20.02 5.18 3.45
C HIS A 97 18.72 5.86 3.92
N PRO A 98 18.70 6.62 5.02
CA PRO A 98 17.48 7.25 5.54
C PRO A 98 16.70 8.07 4.51
N LEU A 99 17.40 8.78 3.61
CA LEU A 99 16.78 9.54 2.50
C LEU A 99 16.06 8.68 1.44
N LYS A 100 16.18 7.35 1.51
CA LYS A 100 15.49 6.40 0.61
C LYS A 100 14.28 5.74 1.27
N ALA A 101 14.00 6.05 2.53
CA ALA A 101 12.82 5.60 3.26
C ALA A 101 11.63 6.54 3.00
N ASN A 102 10.40 6.04 3.17
CA ASN A 102 9.20 6.88 3.20
C ASN A 102 9.15 7.72 4.48
N PHE A 103 9.58 7.16 5.60
CA PHE A 103 9.85 7.86 6.85
C PHE A 103 10.75 6.99 7.74
N VAL A 104 11.37 7.59 8.75
CA VAL A 104 12.15 6.90 9.78
C VAL A 104 11.53 7.10 11.15
N LEU A 105 11.92 6.32 12.16
CA LEU A 105 11.34 6.45 13.51
C LEU A 105 11.45 7.88 14.08
N ALA A 106 12.55 8.58 13.79
CA ALA A 106 12.75 9.97 14.22
C ALA A 106 11.68 10.93 13.68
N ASP A 107 11.03 10.59 12.56
CA ASP A 107 9.95 11.38 11.96
C ASP A 107 8.66 11.32 12.76
N ILE A 108 8.42 10.21 13.46
CA ILE A 108 7.16 9.90 14.13
C ILE A 108 7.32 9.72 15.64
N THR A 109 8.47 10.05 16.22
CA THR A 109 8.75 9.72 17.63
C THR A 109 7.78 10.42 18.60
N GLU A 110 7.42 11.67 18.32
CA GLU A 110 6.48 12.45 19.15
C GLU A 110 5.04 11.91 19.02
N ASP A 111 4.65 11.49 17.82
CA ASP A 111 3.29 11.04 17.48
C ASP A 111 3.17 9.51 17.34
N PHE A 112 4.16 8.75 17.83
CA PHE A 112 4.29 7.31 17.55
C PHE A 112 3.03 6.52 17.91
N SER A 113 2.43 6.84 19.06
CA SER A 113 1.21 6.16 19.51
C SER A 113 0.02 6.44 18.60
N GLU A 114 -0.10 7.67 18.09
CA GLU A 114 -1.16 8.06 17.16
C GLU A 114 -0.96 7.37 15.80
N VAL A 115 0.25 7.43 15.25
CA VAL A 115 0.62 6.75 14.00
C VAL A 115 0.34 5.25 14.06
N MET A 116 0.71 4.58 15.15
CA MET A 116 0.46 3.15 15.31
C MET A 116 -1.03 2.82 15.47
N ASN A 117 -1.80 3.66 16.17
CA ASN A 117 -3.25 3.47 16.28
C ASN A 117 -3.92 3.63 14.91
N ASN A 118 -3.57 4.71 14.18
CA ASN A 118 -4.05 4.94 12.82
C ASN A 118 -3.69 3.76 11.92
N TRP A 119 -2.47 3.23 12.00
CA TRP A 119 -2.05 2.06 11.23
C TRP A 119 -2.96 0.85 11.47
N PHE A 120 -3.16 0.44 12.73
CA PHE A 120 -3.97 -0.75 13.02
C PHE A 120 -5.46 -0.56 12.75
N GLU A 121 -5.98 0.66 12.88
CA GLU A 121 -7.36 0.98 12.54
C GLU A 121 -7.60 0.86 11.03
N HIS A 122 -6.76 1.53 10.23
CA HIS A 122 -6.87 1.48 8.77
C HIS A 122 -6.48 0.12 8.18
N TYR A 123 -5.61 -0.67 8.83
CA TYR A 123 -5.19 -1.98 8.31
C TYR A 123 -6.36 -2.90 8.00
N LYS A 124 -7.40 -2.91 8.83
CA LYS A 124 -8.58 -3.77 8.62
C LYS A 124 -9.39 -3.34 7.40
N GLU A 125 -9.65 -2.04 7.28
CA GLU A 125 -10.45 -1.51 6.18
C GLU A 125 -9.66 -1.47 4.87
N LEU A 126 -8.34 -1.33 4.92
CA LEU A 126 -7.48 -1.26 3.74
C LEU A 126 -6.68 -2.53 3.48
N GLU A 127 -6.98 -3.65 4.15
CA GLU A 127 -6.27 -4.93 3.98
C GLU A 127 -6.09 -5.30 2.49
N PRO A 128 -7.09 -5.17 1.60
CA PRO A 128 -6.89 -5.49 0.18
C PRO A 128 -5.96 -4.51 -0.55
N VAL A 129 -5.91 -3.24 -0.13
CA VAL A 129 -4.97 -2.24 -0.65
C VAL A 129 -3.55 -2.60 -0.22
N TYR A 130 -3.36 -2.91 1.07
CA TYR A 130 -2.08 -3.34 1.62
C TYR A 130 -1.60 -4.64 0.97
N ASN A 131 -2.47 -5.64 0.83
CA ASN A 131 -2.14 -6.89 0.14
C ASN A 131 -1.63 -6.65 -1.29
N LEU A 132 -2.27 -5.76 -2.05
CA LEU A 132 -1.83 -5.41 -3.41
C LEU A 132 -0.48 -4.67 -3.41
N TYR A 133 -0.32 -3.65 -2.56
CA TYR A 133 0.92 -2.88 -2.46
C TYR A 133 2.11 -3.74 -2.01
N PHE A 134 1.94 -4.52 -0.94
CA PHE A 134 3.00 -5.35 -0.38
C PHE A 134 3.28 -6.60 -1.21
N SER A 135 2.33 -7.09 -2.03
CA SER A 135 2.62 -8.16 -2.99
C SER A 135 3.77 -7.80 -3.95
N ILE A 136 3.95 -6.50 -4.22
CA ILE A 136 5.04 -5.98 -5.05
C ILE A 136 6.34 -5.90 -4.25
N GLN A 137 6.27 -5.47 -2.99
CA GLN A 137 7.46 -5.35 -2.13
C GLN A 137 8.06 -6.72 -1.79
N TYR A 138 7.20 -7.71 -1.53
CA TYR A 138 7.62 -9.06 -1.12
C TYR A 138 7.90 -10.00 -2.30
N ASN A 139 7.79 -9.53 -3.55
CA ASN A 139 8.05 -10.33 -4.74
C ASN A 139 8.94 -9.59 -5.74
N SER A 140 10.25 -9.68 -5.54
CA SER A 140 11.25 -9.03 -6.42
C SER A 140 11.21 -9.52 -7.87
N GLU A 141 10.67 -10.71 -8.12
CA GLU A 141 10.60 -11.32 -9.45
C GLU A 141 9.29 -11.01 -10.19
N MET A 142 8.41 -10.17 -9.60
CA MET A 142 7.15 -9.81 -10.22
C MET A 142 7.36 -9.00 -11.51
N TYR A 143 6.78 -9.47 -12.62
CA TYR A 143 6.80 -8.73 -13.90
C TYR A 143 6.23 -7.31 -13.75
N LEU A 144 6.83 -6.34 -14.44
CA LEU A 144 6.41 -4.93 -14.39
C LEU A 144 4.92 -4.75 -14.73
N GLN A 145 4.38 -5.52 -15.67
CA GLN A 145 2.95 -5.49 -16.01
C GLN A 145 2.08 -5.86 -14.81
N ASN A 146 2.49 -6.88 -14.05
CA ASN A 146 1.77 -7.29 -12.85
C ASN A 146 1.91 -6.26 -11.73
N GLN A 147 3.11 -5.69 -11.55
CA GLN A 147 3.30 -4.60 -10.58
C GLN A 147 2.39 -3.40 -10.91
N PHE A 148 2.35 -3.00 -12.18
CA PHE A 148 1.50 -1.92 -12.66
C PHE A 148 0.02 -2.22 -12.41
N LEU A 149 -0.45 -3.40 -12.80
CA LEU A 149 -1.85 -3.80 -12.59
C LEU A 149 -2.21 -3.83 -11.10
N SER A 150 -1.35 -4.41 -10.26
CA SER A 150 -1.54 -4.43 -8.80
C SER A 150 -1.65 -3.02 -8.21
N LEU A 151 -0.80 -2.08 -8.61
CA LEU A 151 -0.89 -0.69 -8.14
C LEU A 151 -2.15 0.02 -8.62
N THR A 152 -2.53 -0.14 -9.89
CA THR A 152 -3.78 0.46 -10.39
C THR A 152 -5.01 -0.08 -9.67
N GLN A 153 -5.03 -1.39 -9.37
CA GLN A 153 -6.09 -2.01 -8.59
C GLN A 153 -6.08 -1.55 -7.13
N ALA A 154 -4.89 -1.37 -6.54
CA ALA A 154 -4.74 -0.87 -5.17
C ALA A 154 -5.31 0.55 -5.05
N ILE A 155 -5.01 1.43 -6.00
CA ILE A 155 -5.54 2.80 -6.06
C ILE A 155 -7.06 2.81 -6.24
N GLU A 156 -7.59 1.99 -7.14
CA GLU A 156 -9.04 1.89 -7.33
C GLU A 156 -9.74 1.41 -6.06
N THR A 157 -9.14 0.42 -5.39
CA THR A 157 -9.66 -0.14 -4.13
C THR A 157 -9.59 0.89 -2.99
N TYR A 158 -8.46 1.60 -2.87
CA TYR A 158 -8.29 2.67 -1.88
C TYR A 158 -9.34 3.76 -2.07
N HIS A 159 -9.44 4.31 -3.29
CA HIS A 159 -10.40 5.37 -3.59
C HIS A 159 -11.83 4.93 -3.27
N ARG A 160 -12.23 3.71 -3.67
CA ARG A 160 -13.58 3.20 -3.38
C ARG A 160 -13.87 3.09 -1.88
N ARG A 161 -12.89 2.73 -1.06
CA ARG A 161 -13.08 2.51 0.39
C ARG A 161 -13.01 3.80 1.21
N GLU A 162 -12.10 4.71 0.87
CA GLU A 162 -11.83 5.91 1.70
C GLU A 162 -12.56 7.16 1.20
N ILE A 163 -12.69 7.31 -0.11
CA ILE A 163 -13.26 8.53 -0.73
C ILE A 163 -14.67 8.24 -1.25
N GLY A 164 -14.84 7.09 -1.89
CA GLY A 164 -16.10 6.68 -2.51
C GLY A 164 -16.57 7.65 -3.59
N GLY A 165 -17.88 7.68 -3.79
CA GLY A 165 -18.53 8.58 -4.74
C GLY A 165 -18.94 7.92 -6.05
N GLN A 166 -19.81 8.64 -6.75
CA GLN A 166 -20.56 8.17 -7.90
C GLN A 166 -21.02 9.35 -8.76
N TYR A 167 -21.37 9.09 -10.01
CA TYR A 167 -21.73 10.15 -10.96
C TYR A 167 -23.07 10.80 -10.66
N LEU A 168 -24.05 10.00 -10.24
CA LEU A 168 -25.40 10.38 -9.85
C LEU A 168 -25.71 9.89 -8.43
N SER A 169 -26.69 10.48 -7.75
CA SER A 169 -27.19 9.90 -6.49
C SER A 169 -27.81 8.51 -6.73
N ASP A 170 -27.93 7.70 -5.67
CA ASP A 170 -28.50 6.35 -5.78
C ASP A 170 -29.92 6.38 -6.38
N ASP A 171 -30.75 7.32 -5.93
CA ASP A 171 -32.13 7.48 -6.40
C ASP A 171 -32.18 7.88 -7.89
N GLU A 172 -31.36 8.86 -8.31
CA GLU A 172 -31.27 9.28 -9.71
C GLU A 172 -30.74 8.17 -10.62
N PHE A 173 -29.80 7.38 -10.10
CA PHE A 173 -29.22 6.28 -10.86
C PHE A 173 -30.16 5.08 -10.98
N GLU A 174 -30.94 4.77 -9.96
CA GLU A 174 -31.94 3.70 -10.02
C GLU A 174 -32.99 3.99 -11.11
N GLU A 175 -33.50 5.23 -11.17
CA GLU A 175 -34.43 5.65 -12.24
C GLU A 175 -33.78 5.53 -13.63
N PHE A 176 -32.52 5.94 -13.76
CA PHE A 176 -31.78 5.83 -15.02
C PHE A 176 -31.45 4.38 -15.39
N TYR A 177 -31.14 3.53 -14.41
CA TYR A 177 -30.85 2.11 -14.61
C TYR A 177 -32.10 1.36 -15.11
N ASP A 178 -33.26 1.63 -14.52
CA ASP A 178 -34.54 1.06 -14.98
C ASP A 178 -34.84 1.49 -16.42
N GLU A 179 -34.65 2.78 -16.75
CA GLU A 179 -34.81 3.26 -18.13
C GLU A 179 -33.84 2.55 -19.10
N LEU A 180 -32.57 2.37 -18.72
CA LEU A 180 -31.59 1.65 -19.53
C LEU A 180 -32.02 0.20 -19.79
N CYS A 181 -32.51 -0.50 -18.76
CA CYS A 181 -32.92 -1.91 -18.86
C CYS A 181 -34.19 -2.08 -19.70
N GLU A 182 -35.20 -1.21 -19.51
CA GLU A 182 -36.45 -1.25 -20.30
C GLU A 182 -36.21 -1.00 -21.79
N ASN A 183 -35.17 -0.24 -22.14
CA ASN A 183 -34.83 0.09 -23.52
C ASN A 183 -33.91 -0.93 -24.20
N ILE A 184 -33.56 -2.06 -23.56
CA ILE A 184 -32.75 -3.10 -24.17
C ILE A 184 -33.54 -3.77 -25.32
N PRO A 185 -33.03 -3.76 -26.56
CA PRO A 185 -33.72 -4.38 -27.69
C PRO A 185 -33.88 -5.91 -27.57
N ASP A 186 -35.09 -6.41 -27.82
CA ASP A 186 -35.43 -7.86 -27.88
C ASP A 186 -34.65 -8.66 -28.94
N ARG A 187 -33.94 -7.97 -29.85
CA ARG A 187 -33.10 -8.62 -30.87
C ARG A 187 -31.81 -9.21 -30.29
N PHE A 188 -31.42 -8.80 -29.09
CA PHE A 188 -30.26 -9.32 -28.39
C PHE A 188 -30.63 -10.64 -27.72
N ASP A 189 -29.69 -11.58 -27.69
CA ASP A 189 -29.90 -12.82 -26.95
C ASP A 189 -29.85 -12.57 -25.43
N GLU A 190 -30.42 -13.51 -24.67
CA GLU A 190 -30.51 -13.44 -23.20
C GLU A 190 -29.14 -13.24 -22.54
N SER A 191 -28.07 -13.82 -23.07
CA SER A 191 -26.73 -13.68 -22.51
C SER A 191 -26.20 -12.26 -22.66
N PHE A 192 -26.47 -11.60 -23.78
CA PHE A 192 -26.04 -10.22 -23.99
C PHE A 192 -26.90 -9.23 -23.20
N GLN A 193 -28.21 -9.49 -23.10
CA GLN A 193 -29.10 -8.71 -22.23
C GLN A 193 -28.64 -8.78 -20.76
N ASP A 194 -28.35 -9.98 -20.25
CA ASP A 194 -27.85 -10.18 -18.87
C ASP A 194 -26.49 -9.49 -18.64
N HIS A 195 -25.59 -9.52 -19.63
CA HIS A 195 -24.32 -8.79 -19.57
C HIS A 195 -24.51 -7.28 -19.44
N LEU A 196 -25.47 -6.70 -20.17
CA LEU A 196 -25.79 -5.27 -20.08
C LEU A 196 -26.43 -4.93 -18.75
N GLU A 197 -27.52 -5.62 -18.37
CA GLU A 197 -28.28 -5.34 -17.15
C GLU A 197 -27.41 -5.57 -15.89
N ARG A 198 -26.92 -6.80 -15.71
CA ARG A 198 -26.25 -7.22 -14.46
C ARG A 198 -24.76 -6.93 -14.43
N GLY A 199 -24.18 -6.62 -15.60
CA GLY A 199 -22.80 -6.21 -15.75
C GLY A 199 -22.69 -4.72 -15.99
N THR A 200 -22.70 -4.31 -17.25
CA THR A 200 -22.33 -2.94 -17.67
C THR A 200 -23.15 -1.85 -16.98
N PHE A 201 -24.47 -1.93 -17.01
CA PHE A 201 -25.36 -0.92 -16.47
C PHE A 201 -25.30 -0.91 -14.95
N ARG A 202 -25.27 -2.08 -14.30
CA ARG A 202 -25.18 -2.18 -12.84
C ARG A 202 -24.02 -1.39 -12.21
N TYR A 203 -22.89 -1.28 -12.90
CA TYR A 203 -21.71 -0.55 -12.41
C TYR A 203 -21.49 0.80 -13.09
N ALA A 204 -22.42 1.26 -13.94
CA ALA A 204 -22.24 2.48 -14.74
C ALA A 204 -22.17 3.76 -13.89
N ASN A 205 -22.73 3.77 -12.68
CA ASN A 205 -22.65 4.92 -11.77
C ASN A 205 -21.30 5.06 -11.07
N GLU A 206 -20.49 4.00 -11.06
CA GLU A 206 -19.21 4.04 -10.39
C GLU A 206 -18.23 4.93 -11.14
N TYR A 207 -17.44 5.71 -10.41
CA TYR A 207 -16.37 6.48 -11.03
C TYR A 207 -15.42 5.61 -11.85
N SER A 208 -14.96 6.11 -12.98
CA SER A 208 -13.89 5.45 -13.74
C SER A 208 -12.53 5.58 -13.04
N LEU A 209 -11.58 4.68 -13.32
CA LEU A 209 -10.19 4.79 -12.86
C LEU A 209 -9.59 6.18 -13.12
N ARG A 210 -9.91 6.79 -14.27
CA ARG A 210 -9.48 8.16 -14.61
C ARG A 210 -9.98 9.18 -13.58
N LYS A 211 -11.29 9.15 -13.26
CA LYS A 211 -11.89 10.07 -12.29
C LYS A 211 -11.28 9.89 -10.91
N ARG A 212 -11.06 8.64 -10.48
CA ARG A 212 -10.44 8.28 -9.19
C ARG A 212 -9.01 8.83 -9.08
N LEU A 213 -8.17 8.53 -10.09
CA LEU A 213 -6.80 9.05 -10.15
C LEU A 213 -6.77 10.57 -10.16
N SER A 214 -7.61 11.22 -10.97
CA SER A 214 -7.64 12.68 -11.02
C SER A 214 -8.04 13.30 -9.69
N GLN A 215 -9.00 12.71 -8.94
CA GLN A 215 -9.36 13.17 -7.60
C GLN A 215 -8.19 13.04 -6.63
N LEU A 216 -7.59 11.86 -6.53
CA LEU A 216 -6.46 11.61 -5.64
C LEU A 216 -5.29 12.55 -5.92
N VAL A 217 -4.98 12.78 -7.19
CA VAL A 217 -3.91 13.70 -7.59
C VAL A 217 -4.25 15.14 -7.24
N SER A 218 -5.50 15.57 -7.40
CA SER A 218 -5.91 16.93 -7.03
C SER A 218 -5.97 17.17 -5.52
N GLU A 219 -6.32 16.15 -4.73
CA GLU A 219 -6.40 16.26 -3.28
C GLU A 219 -5.01 16.37 -2.62
N GLN A 220 -3.98 15.88 -3.31
CA GLN A 220 -2.59 15.84 -2.86
C GLN A 220 -1.66 16.67 -3.76
N GLU A 221 -2.22 17.71 -4.40
CA GLU A 221 -1.53 18.53 -5.41
C GLU A 221 -0.21 19.11 -4.89
N ASN A 222 -0.21 19.65 -3.66
CA ASN A 222 0.98 20.21 -3.01
C ASN A 222 2.15 19.22 -2.93
N ILE A 223 1.86 17.96 -2.59
CA ILE A 223 2.88 16.90 -2.51
C ILE A 223 3.42 16.65 -3.92
N PHE A 224 2.53 16.42 -4.89
CA PHE A 224 2.92 15.96 -6.22
C PHE A 224 3.61 17.02 -7.09
N GLU A 225 3.36 18.30 -6.87
CA GLU A 225 4.09 19.39 -7.54
C GLU A 225 5.59 19.37 -7.22
N GLU A 226 5.94 19.06 -5.97
CA GLU A 226 7.32 19.02 -5.47
C GLU A 226 8.08 17.75 -5.91
N LEU A 227 7.39 16.67 -6.27
CA LEU A 227 8.03 15.44 -6.75
C LEU A 227 8.63 15.56 -8.15
N HIS A 228 8.17 16.54 -8.95
CA HIS A 228 8.62 16.77 -10.34
C HIS A 228 8.55 15.51 -11.25
N MET A 229 7.53 14.67 -11.05
CA MET A 229 7.32 13.41 -11.78
C MET A 229 6.22 13.49 -12.85
N ASP A 230 5.61 14.66 -13.07
CA ASP A 230 4.49 14.86 -14.00
C ASP A 230 3.26 13.96 -13.72
N ILE A 231 3.00 13.65 -12.44
CA ILE A 231 1.96 12.70 -12.00
C ILE A 231 0.58 13.05 -12.60
N ALA A 232 0.18 14.32 -12.50
CA ALA A 232 -1.11 14.79 -13.04
C ALA A 232 -1.20 14.62 -14.56
N ALA A 233 -0.12 14.88 -15.29
CA ALA A 233 -0.09 14.74 -16.74
C ALA A 233 -0.12 13.26 -17.19
N SER A 234 0.41 12.34 -16.37
CA SER A 234 0.45 10.91 -16.67
C SER A 234 -0.86 10.16 -16.44
N VAL A 235 -1.90 10.77 -15.85
CA VAL A 235 -3.17 10.08 -15.53
C VAL A 235 -3.78 9.40 -16.77
N ASN A 236 -3.81 10.09 -17.91
CA ASN A 236 -4.38 9.53 -19.14
C ASN A 236 -3.58 8.33 -19.66
N GLU A 237 -2.26 8.41 -19.61
CA GLU A 237 -1.35 7.35 -20.03
C GLU A 237 -1.44 6.12 -19.12
N ILE A 238 -1.56 6.31 -17.80
CA ILE A 238 -1.80 5.24 -16.82
C ILE A 238 -3.10 4.50 -17.15
N VAL A 239 -4.19 5.23 -17.35
CA VAL A 239 -5.50 4.63 -17.65
C VAL A 239 -5.47 3.83 -18.95
N ASN A 240 -4.86 4.40 -20.00
CA ASN A 240 -4.72 3.73 -21.28
C ASN A 240 -3.83 2.49 -21.18
N THR A 241 -2.71 2.58 -20.46
CA THR A 241 -1.80 1.44 -20.23
C THR A 241 -2.52 0.32 -19.47
N ARG A 242 -3.33 0.64 -18.45
CA ARG A 242 -4.15 -0.37 -17.75
C ARG A 242 -5.12 -1.07 -18.69
N ASN A 243 -5.83 -0.29 -19.51
CA ASN A 243 -6.80 -0.83 -20.46
C ASN A 243 -6.12 -1.73 -21.49
N TYR A 244 -4.95 -1.33 -22.01
CA TYR A 244 -4.14 -2.15 -22.89
C TYR A 244 -3.66 -3.44 -22.21
N LEU A 245 -3.12 -3.39 -21.00
CA LEU A 245 -2.65 -4.60 -20.30
C LEU A 245 -3.78 -5.57 -19.91
N THR A 246 -5.03 -5.10 -19.92
CA THR A 246 -6.21 -5.94 -19.64
C THR A 246 -6.81 -6.55 -20.92
N HIS A 247 -6.84 -5.80 -22.02
CA HIS A 247 -7.54 -6.19 -23.25
C HIS A 247 -6.61 -6.51 -24.43
N TYR A 248 -5.34 -6.12 -24.34
CA TYR A 248 -4.33 -6.19 -25.41
C TYR A 248 -4.83 -5.58 -26.74
N ASP A 249 -5.58 -4.49 -26.66
CA ASP A 249 -6.09 -3.76 -27.82
C ASP A 249 -5.08 -2.72 -28.31
N GLU A 250 -4.50 -2.97 -29.49
CA GLU A 250 -3.50 -2.12 -30.13
C GLU A 250 -4.02 -0.74 -30.56
N SER A 251 -5.34 -0.52 -30.56
CA SER A 251 -5.91 0.80 -30.86
C SER A 251 -5.76 1.81 -29.71
N ILE A 252 -5.40 1.35 -28.51
CA ILE A 252 -5.27 2.19 -27.32
C ILE A 252 -3.97 3.00 -27.39
N SER A 253 -4.10 4.33 -27.47
CA SER A 253 -2.99 5.28 -27.52
C SER A 253 -3.41 6.65 -26.95
N PRO A 254 -2.50 7.42 -26.29
CA PRO A 254 -1.13 7.06 -25.90
C PRO A 254 -1.14 6.02 -24.78
N ARG A 255 -0.17 5.11 -24.77
CA ARG A 255 0.08 4.11 -23.72
C ARG A 255 1.58 3.91 -23.57
N ALA A 256 2.02 3.46 -22.41
CA ALA A 256 3.41 3.06 -22.21
C ALA A 256 3.72 1.75 -22.94
N ASP A 257 4.88 1.70 -23.56
CA ASP A 257 5.55 0.46 -23.96
C ASP A 257 6.34 -0.14 -22.78
N THR A 258 6.96 -1.31 -22.99
CA THR A 258 7.67 -2.06 -21.92
C THR A 258 8.69 -1.21 -21.15
N ASP A 259 9.47 -0.39 -21.86
CA ASP A 259 10.52 0.44 -21.26
C ASP A 259 9.97 1.68 -20.54
N GLU A 260 8.73 2.08 -20.85
CA GLU A 260 8.05 3.25 -20.27
C GLU A 260 7.19 2.88 -19.05
N LEU A 261 7.04 1.59 -18.78
CA LEU A 261 6.19 1.09 -17.71
C LEU A 261 6.77 1.39 -16.32
N HIS A 262 8.09 1.34 -16.18
CA HIS A 262 8.75 1.56 -14.89
C HIS A 262 8.52 2.98 -14.34
N PRO A 263 8.67 4.08 -15.12
CA PRO A 263 8.27 5.41 -14.69
C PRO A 263 6.81 5.52 -14.23
N LEU A 264 5.86 4.85 -14.91
CA LEU A 264 4.46 4.86 -14.48
C LEU A 264 4.24 4.07 -13.18
N ILE A 265 4.96 2.97 -12.97
CA ILE A 265 4.96 2.24 -11.70
C ILE A 265 5.44 3.14 -10.56
N LEU A 266 6.53 3.89 -10.76
CA LEU A 266 7.03 4.83 -9.75
C LEU A 266 6.00 5.92 -9.42
N ARG A 267 5.32 6.47 -10.43
CA ARG A 267 4.23 7.46 -10.22
C ARG A 267 3.05 6.87 -9.45
N LEU A 268 2.59 5.68 -9.83
CA LEU A 268 1.51 4.98 -9.13
C LEU A 268 1.88 4.67 -7.68
N ARG A 269 3.13 4.27 -7.45
CA ARG A 269 3.68 4.01 -6.12
C ARG A 269 3.72 5.29 -5.29
N ALA A 270 4.14 6.42 -5.87
CA ALA A 270 4.16 7.72 -5.20
C ALA A 270 2.75 8.16 -4.79
N ILE A 271 1.75 7.99 -5.68
CA ILE A 271 0.34 8.28 -5.36
C ILE A 271 -0.11 7.45 -4.15
N LEU A 272 0.12 6.14 -4.19
CA LEU A 272 -0.35 5.24 -3.15
C LEU A 272 0.38 5.48 -1.82
N GLU A 273 1.68 5.73 -1.85
CA GLU A 273 2.45 6.05 -0.65
C GLU A 273 2.01 7.38 -0.03
N ALA A 274 1.79 8.43 -0.82
CA ALA A 274 1.32 9.71 -0.29
C ALA A 274 0.01 9.57 0.50
N VAL A 275 -0.96 8.83 -0.04
CA VAL A 275 -2.25 8.64 0.64
C VAL A 275 -2.16 7.70 1.84
N LEU A 276 -1.34 6.63 1.76
CA LEU A 276 -1.13 5.73 2.90
C LEU A 276 -0.41 6.43 4.06
N LEU A 277 0.58 7.30 3.76
CA LEU A 277 1.27 8.11 4.77
C LEU A 277 0.36 9.18 5.36
N SER A 278 -0.52 9.77 4.54
CA SER A 278 -1.55 10.71 5.03
C SER A 278 -2.51 10.03 6.02
N ASN A 279 -2.95 8.80 5.73
CA ASN A 279 -3.79 8.01 6.63
C ASN A 279 -3.10 7.66 7.97
N LEU A 280 -1.76 7.66 8.02
CA LEU A 280 -1.02 7.51 9.27
C LEU A 280 -1.06 8.76 10.14
N GLY A 281 -1.50 9.91 9.60
CA GLY A 281 -1.45 11.21 10.28
C GLY A 281 -0.09 11.90 10.18
N ILE A 282 0.79 11.44 9.28
CA ILE A 282 2.09 12.09 9.06
C ILE A 282 1.86 13.47 8.39
N PRO A 283 2.48 14.55 8.87
CA PRO A 283 2.32 15.89 8.29
C PRO A 283 2.67 15.96 6.81
N GLU A 284 1.88 16.72 6.04
CA GLU A 284 2.02 16.88 4.59
C GLU A 284 3.42 17.38 4.17
N ASP A 285 4.00 18.32 4.92
CA ASP A 285 5.34 18.85 4.67
C ASP A 285 6.43 17.79 4.83
N GLN A 286 6.30 16.93 5.84
CA GLN A 286 7.20 15.80 6.06
C GLN A 286 7.05 14.72 4.98
N ILE A 287 5.82 14.39 4.57
CA ILE A 287 5.57 13.49 3.44
C ILE A 287 6.21 14.04 2.18
N THR A 288 6.00 15.32 1.90
CA THR A 288 6.54 16.01 0.72
C THR A 288 8.06 15.93 0.69
N GLU A 289 8.74 16.30 1.79
CA GLU A 289 10.19 16.25 1.89
C GLU A 289 10.72 14.82 1.64
N ARG A 290 10.15 13.82 2.32
CA ARG A 290 10.60 12.43 2.23
C ARG A 290 10.40 11.83 0.84
N LEU A 291 9.21 12.00 0.27
CA LEU A 291 8.90 11.46 -1.05
C LEU A 291 9.71 12.18 -2.13
N GLN A 292 9.89 13.50 -2.06
CA GLN A 292 10.73 14.25 -2.99
C GLN A 292 12.17 13.72 -3.00
N GLN A 293 12.78 13.55 -1.82
CA GLN A 293 14.14 13.01 -1.69
C GLN A 293 14.25 11.58 -2.26
N ARG A 294 13.29 10.72 -1.90
CA ARG A 294 13.29 9.31 -2.29
C ARG A 294 13.11 9.14 -3.79
N TYR A 295 12.10 9.78 -4.38
CA TYR A 295 11.81 9.62 -5.81
C TYR A 295 12.82 10.33 -6.71
N SER A 296 13.46 11.40 -6.23
CA SER A 296 14.61 12.00 -6.93
C SER A 296 15.76 11.00 -7.13
N GLU A 297 15.98 10.10 -6.17
CA GLU A 297 17.00 9.05 -6.26
C GLU A 297 16.54 7.87 -7.12
N LEU A 298 15.29 7.42 -6.97
CA LEU A 298 14.74 6.30 -7.75
C LEU A 298 14.63 6.62 -9.24
N MET A 299 14.36 7.88 -9.61
CA MET A 299 14.32 8.30 -11.02
C MET A 299 15.71 8.40 -11.66
N ARG A 300 16.80 8.38 -10.86
CA ARG A 300 18.19 8.39 -11.35
C ARG A 300 18.77 7.00 -11.55
N SER A 301 18.19 5.98 -10.91
CA SER A 301 18.62 4.57 -10.97
C SER A 301 17.98 3.83 -12.13
#